data_AF-A0A5B1LRY0-F1
#
_entry.id   AF-A0A5B1LRY0-F1
#
_cell.length_a   1.000
_cell.length_b   1.000
_cell.length_c   1.000
_cell.angle_alpha   90.00
_cell.angle_beta   90.00
_cell.angle_gamma   90.00
#
_symmetry.space_group_name_H-M   'P 1'
#
loop_
_entity.id
_entity.type
_entity.pdbx_description
1 polymer ?
#
loop_
_entity_poly.entity_id
_entity_poly.type
_entity_poly.pdbx_seq_one_letter_code
_entity_poly.pdbx_strand_id
1 'polypeptide(L)'
;MIQGSKFPSADVWMPNWLFDVVCVSAAVADSIEDRFAVDLGEVHKPRTGPTGVKQIRPVLTTQPWHRAEELAAAVLSQHRQHSGTQTGSACQRCDRWKWLPVGENAVPIVASALPSTTSDVVASPECFGDGLMSFRHVLFRRALGEALVGASPRNWDLVEVTVT
;
A
#
# COMPACT_ATOMS: atom_id res chain seq x y z
N MET A 1 -4.88 26.95 4.95
CA MET A 1 -5.88 26.83 6.02
C MET A 1 -6.36 25.38 5.99
N ILE A 2 -5.83 24.50 6.85
CA ILE A 2 -6.18 23.06 6.84
C ILE A 2 -7.47 22.92 7.65
N GLN A 3 -8.55 22.63 6.92
CA GLN A 3 -9.90 22.32 7.43
C GLN A 3 -9.82 21.32 8.59
N GLY A 4 -10.62 21.56 9.64
CA GLY A 4 -10.60 20.80 10.89
C GLY A 4 -10.64 19.28 10.68
N SER A 5 -9.51 18.62 10.94
CA SER A 5 -9.29 17.20 10.70
C SER A 5 -9.94 16.35 11.79
N LYS A 6 -11.25 16.18 11.74
CA LYS A 6 -11.84 14.98 12.34
C LYS A 6 -11.27 13.78 11.58
N PHE A 7 -10.83 12.75 12.29
CA PHE A 7 -10.48 11.50 11.62
C PHE A 7 -11.70 10.98 10.87
N PRO A 8 -11.52 10.21 9.80
CA PRO A 8 -12.62 9.50 9.17
C PRO A 8 -13.39 8.74 10.26
N SER A 9 -14.72 8.75 10.17
CA SER A 9 -15.56 7.90 11.02
C SER A 9 -15.52 6.42 10.60
N ALA A 10 -14.75 6.10 9.56
CA ALA A 10 -14.55 4.74 9.08
C ALA A 10 -13.57 4.00 9.99
N ASP A 11 -13.85 2.72 10.24
CA ASP A 11 -12.98 1.88 11.06
C ASP A 11 -11.70 1.44 10.36
N VAL A 12 -11.69 1.45 9.02
CA VAL A 12 -10.50 1.19 8.19
C VAL A 12 -10.48 2.20 7.04
N TRP A 13 -9.35 2.89 6.85
CA TRP A 13 -9.21 3.91 5.80
C TRP A 13 -7.77 4.14 5.38
N MET A 14 -7.59 4.82 4.25
CA MET A 14 -6.30 5.32 3.78
C MET A 14 -6.26 6.85 3.94
N PRO A 15 -5.25 7.42 4.62
CA PRO A 15 -5.14 8.86 4.76
C PRO A 15 -4.79 9.50 3.41
N ASN A 16 -5.62 10.44 2.94
CA ASN A 16 -5.36 11.27 1.74
C ASN A 16 -4.85 10.51 0.51
N TRP A 17 -5.42 9.34 0.19
CA TRP A 17 -4.99 8.52 -0.96
C TRP A 17 -3.50 8.17 -0.95
N LEU A 18 -2.88 8.06 0.24
CA LEU A 18 -1.56 7.47 0.39
C LEU A 18 -1.72 5.95 0.23
N PHE A 19 -1.51 5.48 -1.00
CA PHE A 19 -1.90 4.14 -1.43
C PHE A 19 -1.26 2.97 -0.64
N ASP A 20 -0.16 3.24 0.06
CA ASP A 20 0.56 2.28 0.88
C ASP A 20 0.37 2.42 2.39
N VAL A 21 -0.62 3.23 2.82
CA VAL A 21 -0.90 3.47 4.23
C VAL A 21 -2.34 3.08 4.56
N VAL A 22 -2.51 2.11 5.46
CA VAL A 22 -3.82 1.72 6.00
C VAL A 22 -3.86 2.05 7.49
N CYS A 23 -4.88 2.81 7.87
CA CYS A 23 -5.18 3.16 9.25
C CYS A 23 -6.45 2.44 9.72
N VAL A 24 -6.47 2.10 11.00
CA VAL A 24 -7.57 1.40 11.66
C VAL A 24 -7.96 2.08 12.98
N SER A 25 -9.23 1.99 13.35
CA SER A 25 -9.71 2.43 14.66
C SER A 25 -9.10 1.58 15.79
N ALA A 26 -9.17 2.08 17.03
CA ALA A 26 -8.65 1.35 18.20
C ALA A 26 -9.29 -0.04 18.35
N ALA A 27 -10.61 -0.15 18.17
CA ALA A 27 -11.32 -1.42 18.30
C ALA A 27 -10.91 -2.44 17.23
N VAL A 28 -10.65 -1.99 15.99
CA VAL A 28 -10.12 -2.87 14.94
C VAL A 28 -8.67 -3.25 15.22
N ALA A 29 -7.85 -2.30 15.69
CA ALA A 29 -6.47 -2.56 16.08
C ALA A 29 -6.38 -3.69 17.13
N ASP A 30 -7.13 -3.58 18.22
CA ASP A 30 -7.16 -4.59 19.29
C ASP A 30 -7.57 -5.97 18.73
N SER A 31 -8.58 -6.00 17.85
CA SER A 31 -9.04 -7.24 17.21
C SER A 31 -8.00 -7.89 16.30
N ILE A 32 -7.19 -7.11 15.58
CA ILE A 32 -6.19 -7.66 14.65
C ILE A 32 -4.84 -7.97 15.32
N GLU A 33 -4.42 -7.21 16.34
CA GLU A 33 -3.17 -7.48 17.08
C GLU A 33 -3.20 -8.85 17.77
N ASP A 34 -4.35 -9.28 18.29
CA ASP A 34 -4.50 -10.57 18.97
C ASP A 34 -4.48 -11.77 18.02
N ARG A 35 -4.76 -11.55 16.72
CA ARG A 35 -5.08 -12.60 15.75
C ARG A 35 -4.09 -12.73 14.61
N PHE A 36 -3.36 -11.67 14.31
CA PHE A 36 -2.50 -11.56 13.14
C PHE A 36 -1.14 -11.01 13.53
N ALA A 37 -0.11 -11.46 12.82
CA ALA A 37 1.24 -10.94 12.95
C ALA A 37 1.35 -9.62 12.18
N VAL A 38 0.97 -8.52 12.84
CA VAL A 38 1.02 -7.16 12.29
C VAL A 38 1.78 -6.23 13.23
N ASP A 39 2.52 -5.27 12.68
CA ASP A 39 3.08 -4.14 13.44
C ASP A 39 2.13 -2.95 13.32
N LEU A 40 1.70 -2.39 14.44
CA LEU A 40 0.80 -1.25 14.51
C LEU A 40 1.50 -0.03 15.11
N GLY A 41 1.52 1.06 14.35
CA GLY A 41 2.05 2.36 14.78
C GLY A 41 0.94 3.29 15.25
N GLU A 42 1.11 3.97 16.38
CA GLU A 42 0.19 5.03 16.75
C GLU A 42 0.24 6.21 15.78
N VAL A 43 -0.93 6.69 15.36
CA VAL A 43 -1.04 7.89 14.53
C VAL A 43 -1.12 9.11 15.44
N HIS A 44 -0.16 10.03 15.28
CA HIS A 44 -0.11 11.28 16.03
C HIS A 44 -0.61 12.45 15.18
N LYS A 45 -1.39 13.32 15.81
CA LYS A 45 -1.70 14.64 15.26
C LYS A 45 -0.63 15.64 15.72
N PRO A 46 -0.08 16.48 14.82
CA PRO A 46 1.03 17.38 15.14
C PRO A 46 0.83 18.32 16.36
N ARG A 47 -0.41 18.61 16.73
CA ARG A 47 -0.74 19.55 17.83
C ARG A 47 -1.44 18.92 19.03
N THR A 48 -2.14 17.81 18.83
CA THR A 48 -2.98 17.19 19.88
C THR A 48 -2.41 15.87 20.37
N GLY A 49 -1.33 15.38 19.75
CA GLY A 49 -0.64 14.17 20.17
C GLY A 49 -1.37 12.89 19.72
N PRO A 50 -1.32 11.82 20.52
CA PRO A 50 -1.88 10.51 20.19
C PRO A 50 -3.38 10.56 19.93
N THR A 51 -3.87 9.63 19.12
CA THR A 51 -5.25 9.70 18.59
C THR A 51 -6.05 8.43 18.84
N GLY A 52 -5.43 7.38 19.37
CA GLY A 52 -6.03 6.04 19.48
C GLY A 52 -6.14 5.29 18.16
N VAL A 53 -5.95 5.97 17.03
CA VAL A 53 -5.85 5.35 15.71
C VAL A 53 -4.50 4.67 15.57
N LYS A 54 -4.51 3.48 14.98
CA LYS A 54 -3.31 2.75 14.60
C LYS A 54 -3.13 2.72 13.09
N GLN A 55 -1.89 2.73 12.65
CA GLN A 55 -1.48 2.53 11.27
C GLN A 55 -0.84 1.16 11.15
N ILE A 56 -1.29 0.36 10.19
CA ILE A 56 -0.66 -0.91 9.84
C ILE A 56 0.68 -0.61 9.16
N ARG A 57 1.77 -1.20 9.69
CA ARG A 57 3.12 -1.03 9.16
C ARG A 57 3.53 -2.29 8.40
N PRO A 58 3.51 -2.26 7.06
CA PRO A 58 3.94 -3.40 6.26
C PRO A 58 5.44 -3.66 6.42
N VAL A 59 5.82 -4.94 6.44
CA VAL A 59 7.22 -5.31 6.26
C VAL A 59 7.63 -5.04 4.81
N LEU A 60 8.67 -4.23 4.63
CA LEU A 60 9.21 -3.95 3.30
C LEU A 60 10.01 -5.16 2.82
N THR A 61 9.58 -5.74 1.69
CA THR A 61 10.34 -6.78 1.00
C THR A 61 11.54 -6.18 0.27
N THR A 62 12.58 -6.98 0.02
CA THR A 62 13.84 -6.51 -0.59
C THR A 62 13.95 -6.85 -2.06
N GLN A 63 13.24 -7.89 -2.51
CA GLN A 63 13.25 -8.35 -3.89
C GLN A 63 12.13 -7.69 -4.69
N PRO A 64 12.38 -7.24 -5.92
CA PRO A 64 11.33 -6.70 -6.79
C PRO A 64 10.17 -7.68 -6.94
N TRP A 65 8.95 -7.20 -6.71
CA TRP A 65 7.73 -7.97 -6.91
C TRP A 65 7.46 -8.27 -8.37
N HIS A 66 7.87 -7.38 -9.28
CA HIS A 66 7.60 -7.56 -10.70
C HIS A 66 8.90 -7.70 -11.49
N ARG A 67 8.88 -8.51 -12.55
CA ARG A 67 9.98 -8.49 -13.53
C ARG A 67 10.02 -7.14 -14.22
N ALA A 68 11.20 -6.54 -14.32
CA ALA A 68 11.35 -5.17 -14.82
C ALA A 68 10.86 -5.02 -16.26
N GLU A 69 11.08 -6.03 -17.10
CA GLU A 69 10.62 -6.09 -18.48
C GLU A 69 9.09 -6.19 -18.61
N GLU A 70 8.45 -7.00 -17.76
CA GLU A 70 6.99 -7.14 -17.73
C GLU A 70 6.35 -5.84 -17.22
N LEU A 71 6.94 -5.23 -16.20
CA LEU A 71 6.49 -3.94 -15.66
C LEU A 71 6.65 -2.81 -16.67
N ALA A 72 7.78 -2.73 -17.37
CA ALA A 72 7.98 -1.77 -18.43
C ALA A 72 6.96 -1.96 -19.57
N ALA A 73 6.67 -3.20 -19.97
CA ALA A 73 5.68 -3.49 -21.00
C ALA A 73 4.27 -3.04 -20.57
N ALA A 74 3.85 -3.34 -19.34
CA ALA A 74 2.55 -2.92 -18.82
C ALA A 74 2.44 -1.39 -18.72
N VAL A 75 3.48 -0.72 -18.21
CA VAL A 75 3.51 0.75 -18.14
C VAL A 75 3.40 1.36 -19.54
N LEU A 76 4.16 0.86 -20.52
CA LEU A 76 4.08 1.37 -21.90
C LEU A 76 2.72 1.09 -22.52
N SER A 77 2.10 -0.05 -22.23
CA SER A 77 0.75 -0.36 -22.70
C SER A 77 -0.27 0.66 -22.18
N GLN A 78 -0.14 1.09 -20.93
CA GLN A 78 -1.09 1.97 -20.27
C GLN A 78 -0.84 3.46 -20.57
N HIS A 79 0.42 3.89 -20.62
CA HIS A 79 0.78 5.32 -20.60
C HIS A 79 1.36 5.88 -21.89
N ARG A 80 1.66 5.04 -22.89
CA ARG A 80 2.39 5.49 -24.10
C ARG A 80 1.76 6.67 -24.82
N GLN A 81 0.44 6.78 -24.82
CA GLN A 81 -0.28 7.88 -25.47
C GLN A 81 0.02 9.25 -24.83
N HIS A 82 0.35 9.28 -23.53
CA HIS A 82 0.56 10.52 -22.77
C HIS A 82 2.02 10.74 -22.36
N SER A 83 2.77 9.65 -22.12
CA SER A 83 4.15 9.69 -21.61
C SER A 83 5.19 9.15 -22.61
N GLY A 84 4.80 8.83 -23.84
CA GLY A 84 5.70 8.33 -24.88
C GLY A 84 6.35 7.00 -24.49
N THR A 85 7.68 6.94 -24.49
CA THR A 85 8.45 5.74 -24.11
C THR A 85 8.90 5.76 -22.64
N GLN A 86 8.49 6.76 -21.86
CA GLN A 86 8.86 6.87 -20.46
C GLN A 86 8.09 5.84 -19.62
N THR A 87 8.80 5.12 -18.76
CA THR A 87 8.22 4.16 -17.82
C THR A 87 8.22 4.63 -16.36
N GLY A 88 8.88 5.75 -16.09
CA GLY A 88 9.09 6.28 -14.75
C GLY A 88 10.16 7.36 -14.71
N SER A 89 10.63 7.69 -13.52
CA SER A 89 11.74 8.60 -13.30
C SER A 89 12.49 8.29 -11.99
N ALA A 90 13.78 8.64 -11.94
CA ALA A 90 14.56 8.58 -10.71
C ALA A 90 14.22 9.76 -9.80
N CYS A 91 14.06 9.51 -8.50
CA CYS A 91 13.90 10.55 -7.51
C CYS A 91 15.19 11.36 -7.37
N GLN A 92 15.18 12.67 -7.63
CA GLN A 92 16.37 13.53 -7.58
C GLN A 92 17.05 13.63 -6.20
N ARG A 93 16.41 13.14 -5.13
CA ARG A 93 16.95 13.19 -3.75
C ARG A 93 17.54 11.87 -3.26
N CYS A 94 17.01 10.75 -3.73
CA CYS A 94 17.39 9.43 -3.21
C CYS A 94 17.65 8.39 -4.31
N ASP A 95 17.67 8.82 -5.57
CA ASP A 95 17.92 8.03 -6.78
C ASP A 95 17.03 6.81 -7.01
N ARG A 96 16.05 6.58 -6.13
CA ARG A 96 15.09 5.48 -6.29
C ARG A 96 14.24 5.70 -7.54
N TRP A 97 14.15 4.66 -8.37
CA TRP A 97 13.26 4.64 -9.51
C TRP A 97 11.80 4.61 -9.07
N LYS A 98 11.00 5.50 -9.64
CA LYS A 98 9.55 5.57 -9.46
C LYS A 98 8.88 5.24 -10.80
N TRP A 99 8.16 4.14 -10.83
CA TRP A 99 7.38 3.71 -11.98
C TRP A 99 6.14 4.59 -12.15
N LEU A 100 5.69 4.76 -13.40
CA LEU A 100 4.34 5.24 -13.67
C LEU A 100 3.31 4.24 -13.10
N PRO A 101 2.11 4.68 -12.70
CA PRO A 101 1.19 3.85 -11.95
C PRO A 101 0.53 2.82 -12.87
N VAL A 102 0.56 1.54 -12.53
CA VAL A 102 -0.13 0.49 -13.29
C VAL A 102 -1.42 0.08 -12.59
N GLY A 103 -2.36 -0.49 -13.34
CA GLY A 103 -3.58 -1.06 -12.76
C GLY A 103 -3.29 -2.22 -11.81
N GLU A 104 -4.26 -2.49 -10.93
CA GLU A 104 -4.24 -3.66 -10.03
C GLU A 104 -4.10 -4.95 -10.84
N ASN A 105 -3.21 -5.85 -10.40
CA ASN A 105 -2.95 -7.14 -11.05
C ASN A 105 -2.54 -7.04 -12.54
N ALA A 106 -2.11 -5.86 -13.02
CA ALA A 106 -1.65 -5.67 -14.40
C ALA A 106 -0.37 -6.45 -14.71
N VAL A 107 0.45 -6.71 -13.68
CA VAL A 107 1.67 -7.50 -13.76
C VAL A 107 1.67 -8.52 -12.63
N PRO A 108 1.90 -9.81 -12.90
CA PRO A 108 2.02 -10.82 -11.86
C PRO A 108 3.15 -10.50 -10.87
N ILE A 109 2.98 -10.97 -9.64
CA ILE A 109 4.03 -10.89 -8.62
C ILE A 109 4.88 -12.15 -8.71
N VAL A 110 6.20 -12.00 -8.75
CA VAL A 110 7.13 -13.12 -8.77
C VAL A 110 7.14 -13.78 -7.40
N ALA A 111 6.91 -15.09 -7.34
CA ALA A 111 6.81 -15.86 -6.10
C ALA A 111 8.05 -15.72 -5.20
N SER A 112 9.25 -15.64 -5.82
CA SER A 112 10.51 -15.45 -5.09
C SER A 112 10.62 -14.09 -4.39
N ALA A 113 9.78 -13.12 -4.75
CA ALA A 113 9.78 -11.79 -4.16
C ALA A 113 9.00 -11.70 -2.84
N LEU A 114 8.19 -12.72 -2.55
CA LEU A 114 7.41 -12.83 -1.32
C LEU A 114 8.12 -13.83 -0.39
N PRO A 115 9.10 -13.38 0.43
CA PRO A 115 9.77 -14.27 1.36
C PRO A 115 8.76 -14.90 2.31
N SER A 116 9.10 -16.05 2.89
CA SER A 116 8.37 -16.62 4.03
C SER A 116 8.52 -15.69 5.24
N THR A 117 7.73 -14.63 5.24
CA THR A 117 7.61 -13.72 6.37
C THR A 117 6.55 -14.25 7.32
N THR A 118 6.78 -14.04 8.62
CA THR A 118 5.76 -14.25 9.64
C THR A 118 4.72 -13.14 9.63
N SER A 119 5.00 -11.99 9.01
CA SER A 119 4.06 -10.87 8.92
C SER A 119 2.89 -11.18 8.00
N ASP A 120 1.68 -10.81 8.44
CA ASP A 120 0.46 -10.91 7.64
C ASP A 120 0.30 -9.76 6.63
N VAL A 121 1.23 -8.80 6.64
CA VAL A 121 1.22 -7.63 5.74
C VAL A 121 2.63 -7.30 5.23
N VAL A 122 2.74 -7.09 3.92
CA VAL A 122 4.01 -6.79 3.23
C VAL A 122 3.85 -5.70 2.18
N ALA A 123 4.94 -5.00 1.87
CA ALA A 123 4.98 -3.98 0.82
C ALA A 123 6.13 -4.20 -0.17
N SER A 124 5.92 -3.75 -1.41
CA SER A 124 6.90 -3.83 -2.51
C SER A 124 8.11 -2.93 -2.28
N PRO A 125 9.35 -3.33 -2.66
CA PRO A 125 10.49 -2.41 -2.75
C PRO A 125 10.36 -1.46 -3.94
N GLU A 126 9.46 -1.70 -4.89
CA GLU A 126 9.15 -0.75 -5.95
C GLU A 126 8.30 0.40 -5.42
N CYS A 127 8.52 1.59 -5.99
CA CYS A 127 7.62 2.72 -5.83
C CYS A 127 6.94 3.03 -7.15
N PHE A 128 5.65 3.31 -7.07
CA PHE A 128 4.81 3.83 -8.15
C PHE A 128 4.53 5.29 -7.85
N GLY A 129 4.25 6.10 -8.87
CA GLY A 129 3.97 7.51 -8.67
C GLY A 129 2.90 8.04 -9.59
N ASP A 130 2.10 8.96 -9.06
CA ASP A 130 1.16 9.78 -9.82
C ASP A 130 1.45 11.26 -9.47
N GLY A 131 2.10 11.96 -10.41
CA GLY A 131 2.57 13.32 -10.21
C GLY A 131 3.56 13.46 -9.04
N LEU A 132 3.16 14.19 -7.98
CA LEU A 132 3.98 14.46 -6.80
C LEU A 132 3.87 13.38 -5.71
N MET A 133 2.99 12.40 -5.89
CA MET A 133 2.76 11.32 -4.93
C MET A 133 3.53 10.07 -5.34
N SER A 134 3.99 9.31 -4.35
CA SER A 134 4.54 7.98 -4.59
C SER A 134 4.07 7.00 -3.54
N PHE A 135 3.79 5.78 -3.98
CA PHE A 135 3.25 4.71 -3.14
C PHE A 135 3.92 3.38 -3.45
N ARG A 136 3.61 2.38 -2.65
CA ARG A 136 3.97 0.96 -2.85
C ARG A 136 2.71 0.14 -3.03
N HIS A 137 2.85 -1.02 -3.64
CA HIS A 137 1.81 -2.04 -3.49
C HIS A 137 1.96 -2.69 -2.12
N VAL A 138 0.81 -2.96 -1.49
CA VAL A 138 0.72 -3.62 -0.18
C VAL A 138 -0.13 -4.85 -0.34
N LEU A 139 0.35 -5.98 0.19
CA LEU A 139 -0.42 -7.22 0.24
C LEU A 139 -0.71 -7.60 1.67
N PHE A 140 -1.91 -8.14 1.84
CA PHE A 140 -2.39 -8.71 3.09
C PHE A 140 -2.57 -10.21 2.89
N ARG A 141 -2.23 -11.00 3.90
CA ARG A 141 -2.71 -12.38 3.98
C ARG A 141 -4.24 -12.35 3.99
N ARG A 142 -4.85 -13.30 3.30
CA ARG A 142 -6.30 -13.33 3.04
C ARG A 142 -7.14 -13.09 4.30
N ALA A 143 -6.84 -13.80 5.39
CA ALA A 143 -7.61 -13.69 6.63
C ALA A 143 -7.55 -12.29 7.26
N LEU A 144 -6.40 -11.60 7.19
CA LEU A 144 -6.28 -10.21 7.62
C LEU A 144 -7.06 -9.28 6.68
N GLY A 145 -6.93 -9.46 5.37
CA GLY A 145 -7.70 -8.68 4.39
C GLY A 145 -9.21 -8.79 4.61
N GLU A 146 -9.72 -10.01 4.81
CA GLU A 146 -11.13 -10.27 5.11
C GLU A 146 -11.58 -9.59 6.41
N ALA A 147 -10.74 -9.60 7.45
CA ALA A 147 -11.04 -8.91 8.70
C ALA A 147 -11.13 -7.38 8.52
N LEU A 148 -10.22 -6.79 7.74
CA LEU A 148 -10.20 -5.35 7.45
C LEU A 148 -11.42 -4.93 6.60
N VAL A 149 -11.73 -5.69 5.55
CA VAL A 149 -12.93 -5.43 4.74
C VAL A 149 -14.21 -5.61 5.55
N GLY A 150 -14.27 -6.64 6.41
CA GLY A 150 -15.40 -6.85 7.31
C GLY A 150 -15.64 -5.69 8.28
N ALA A 151 -14.57 -4.99 8.70
CA ALA A 151 -14.68 -3.80 9.54
C ALA A 151 -15.13 -2.54 8.77
N SER A 152 -14.92 -2.47 7.45
CA SER A 152 -15.34 -1.32 6.64
C SER A 152 -15.88 -1.74 5.25
N PRO A 153 -16.98 -2.52 5.19
CA PRO A 153 -17.40 -3.26 3.98
C PRO A 153 -17.96 -2.39 2.85
N ARG A 154 -18.18 -1.10 3.10
CA ARG A 154 -18.68 -0.16 2.07
C ARG A 154 -17.58 0.59 1.33
N ASN A 155 -16.34 0.52 1.82
CA ASN A 155 -15.24 1.36 1.34
C ASN A 155 -14.09 0.56 0.74
N TRP A 156 -14.12 -0.77 0.85
CA TRP A 156 -13.02 -1.64 0.49
C TRP A 156 -13.53 -2.93 -0.11
N ASP A 157 -12.81 -3.41 -1.13
CA ASP A 157 -13.00 -4.70 -1.76
C ASP A 157 -11.71 -5.54 -1.65
N LEU A 158 -11.86 -6.87 -1.72
CA LEU A 158 -10.72 -7.77 -1.82
C LEU A 158 -10.40 -8.05 -3.29
N VAL A 159 -9.16 -7.78 -3.65
CA VAL A 159 -8.61 -8.12 -4.96
C VAL A 159 -7.53 -9.17 -4.76
N GLU A 160 -7.76 -10.36 -5.31
CA GLU A 160 -6.74 -11.41 -5.32
C GLU A 160 -5.70 -11.11 -6.40
N VAL A 161 -4.42 -11.20 -6.02
CA VAL A 161 -3.30 -10.99 -6.93
C VAL A 161 -2.70 -12.31 -7.37
N THR A 162 -2.29 -12.38 -8.64
CA THR A 162 -1.64 -13.56 -9.18
C THR A 162 -0.17 -13.57 -8.79
N VAL A 163 0.29 -14.69 -8.22
CA VAL A 163 1.70 -14.94 -7.89
C VAL A 163 2.22 -16.06 -8.80
N THR A 164 3.35 -15.83 -9.49
CA THR A 164 3.91 -16.72 -10.52
C THR A 164 5.36 -17.15 -10.26
#